data_AF-A0A318UVQ7-F1
#
_entry.id   AF-A0A318UVQ7-F1
#
_cell.length_a   1.000
_cell.length_b   1.000
_cell.length_c   1.000
_cell.angle_alpha   90.00
_cell.angle_beta   90.00
_cell.angle_gamma   90.00
#
_symmetry.space_group_name_H-M   'P 1'
#
loop_
_entity.id
_entity.type
_entity.pdbx_description
1 polymer ?
#
loop_
_entity_poly.entity_id
_entity_poly.type
_entity_poly.pdbx_seq_one_letter_code
_entity_poly.pdbx_strand_id
1 'polypeptide(L)'
;MPYLDQFMLQWKAYLMQQLSLCGLSYVASDAGGSLDIKANSLAYFAWLRTHSIELAGIDEERDSVAWVMLEKQLKALANKAENGTFDLVSKLHLEESQIQIHLNFSYDDEQHIVYVS
;
A
#
# COMPACT_ATOMS: atom_id res chain seq x y z
N MET A 1 -15.48 -4.83 7.92
CA MET A 1 -14.53 -3.72 7.64
C MET A 1 -14.32 -3.68 6.14
N PRO A 2 -14.52 -2.54 5.46
CA PRO A 2 -14.31 -2.42 4.01
C PRO A 2 -12.95 -2.97 3.57
N TYR A 3 -12.87 -3.61 2.40
CA TYR A 3 -11.62 -4.19 1.92
C TYR A 3 -10.52 -3.14 1.73
N LEU A 4 -10.88 -1.91 1.33
CA LEU A 4 -9.92 -0.82 1.21
C LEU A 4 -9.22 -0.55 2.54
N ASP A 5 -9.95 -0.49 3.65
CA ASP A 5 -9.35 -0.26 4.95
C ASP A 5 -8.43 -1.43 5.35
N GLN A 6 -8.83 -2.67 5.05
CA GLN A 6 -8.01 -3.85 5.32
C GLN A 6 -6.71 -3.81 4.51
N PHE A 7 -6.78 -3.42 3.25
CA PHE A 7 -5.64 -3.32 2.36
C PHE A 7 -4.71 -2.17 2.75
N MET A 8 -5.25 -1.04 3.22
CA MET A 8 -4.48 0.05 3.80
C MET A 8 -3.74 -0.38 5.07
N LEU A 9 -4.35 -1.23 5.91
CA LEU A 9 -3.65 -1.81 7.07
C LEU A 9 -2.55 -2.79 6.66
N GLN A 10 -2.76 -3.61 5.63
CA GLN A 10 -1.72 -4.48 5.10
C GLN A 10 -0.54 -3.67 4.54
N TRP A 11 -0.83 -2.60 3.78
CA TRP A 11 0.20 -1.66 3.33
C TRP A 11 0.92 -1.01 4.52
N LYS A 12 0.21 -0.56 5.55
CA LYS A 12 0.83 -0.02 6.77
C LYS A 12 1.79 -1.03 7.41
N ALA A 13 1.40 -2.28 7.54
CA ALA A 13 2.24 -3.33 8.12
C ALA A 13 3.52 -3.55 7.29
N TYR A 14 3.37 -3.64 5.96
CA TYR A 14 4.49 -3.71 5.03
C TYR A 14 5.41 -2.48 5.15
N LEU A 15 4.83 -1.29 5.15
CA LEU A 15 5.55 -0.02 5.24
C LEU A 15 6.34 0.09 6.55
N MET A 16 5.76 -0.32 7.68
CA MET A 16 6.46 -0.35 8.97
C MET A 16 7.70 -1.27 8.92
N GLN A 17 7.58 -2.43 8.27
CA GLN A 17 8.72 -3.33 8.07
C GLN A 17 9.78 -2.68 7.20
N GLN A 18 9.41 -2.07 6.07
CA GLN A 18 10.34 -1.43 5.16
C GLN A 18 11.05 -0.23 5.79
N LEU A 19 10.32 0.65 6.48
CA LEU A 19 10.90 1.78 7.21
C LEU A 19 11.95 1.31 8.20
N SER A 20 11.67 0.24 8.96
CA SER A 20 12.64 -0.35 9.89
C SER A 20 13.92 -0.80 9.19
N LEU A 21 13.82 -1.44 8.00
CA LEU A 21 14.97 -1.84 7.18
C LEU A 21 15.77 -0.64 6.66
N CYS A 22 15.11 0.49 6.42
CA CYS A 22 15.74 1.75 6.03
C CYS A 22 16.33 2.55 7.22
N GLY A 23 16.22 2.06 8.45
CA GLY A 23 16.60 2.79 9.67
C GLY A 23 15.66 3.95 10.03
N LEU A 24 14.46 3.97 9.44
CA LEU A 24 13.39 4.92 9.71
C LEU A 24 12.35 4.33 10.68
N SER A 25 11.55 5.18 11.30
CA SER A 25 10.44 4.76 12.16
C SER A 25 9.12 5.29 11.63
N TYR A 26 8.06 4.48 11.76
CA TYR A 26 6.72 4.94 11.42
C TYR A 26 6.26 5.99 12.43
N VAL A 27 5.84 7.15 11.94
CA VAL A 27 5.32 8.25 12.76
C VAL A 27 3.80 8.23 12.73
N ALA A 28 3.18 8.02 13.88
CA ALA A 28 1.73 8.13 14.05
C ALA A 28 1.41 9.51 14.64
N SER A 29 0.35 10.15 14.14
CA SER A 29 -0.17 11.41 14.67
C SER A 29 -1.51 11.21 15.36
N ASP A 30 -1.95 12.21 16.13
CA ASP A 30 -3.28 12.22 16.75
C ASP A 30 -4.41 12.27 15.70
N ALA A 31 -4.11 12.66 14.45
CA ALA A 31 -5.05 12.63 13.35
C ALA A 31 -5.30 11.21 12.83
N GLY A 32 -4.32 10.31 12.99
CA GLY A 32 -4.42 8.88 12.74
C GLY A 32 -4.77 8.45 11.30
N GLY A 33 -4.82 7.13 11.10
CA GLY A 33 -5.43 6.52 9.92
C GLY A 33 -4.68 6.72 8.61
N SER A 34 -5.42 7.08 7.54
CA SER A 34 -4.93 7.14 6.16
C SER A 34 -3.93 8.27 5.91
N LEU A 35 -4.02 9.36 6.67
CA LEU A 35 -3.13 10.51 6.54
C LEU A 35 -1.71 10.17 7.01
N ASP A 36 -1.60 9.47 8.14
CA ASP A 36 -0.31 8.94 8.62
C ASP A 36 0.27 7.95 7.62
N ILE A 37 -0.56 7.04 7.08
CA ILE A 37 -0.09 6.05 6.10
C ILE A 37 0.49 6.76 4.88
N LYS A 38 -0.22 7.77 4.35
CA LYS A 38 0.27 8.56 3.21
C LYS A 38 1.59 9.27 3.54
N ALA A 39 1.67 9.97 4.67
CA ALA A 39 2.87 10.72 5.05
C ALA A 39 4.10 9.80 5.19
N ASN A 40 3.93 8.66 5.86
CA ASN A 40 5.01 7.68 6.01
C ASN A 40 5.37 7.01 4.68
N SER A 41 4.40 6.82 3.78
CA SER A 41 4.66 6.28 2.43
C SER A 41 5.50 7.23 1.61
N LEU A 42 5.17 8.53 1.64
CA LEU A 42 5.95 9.56 0.95
C LEU A 42 7.37 9.66 1.51
N ALA A 43 7.55 9.56 2.83
CA ALA A 43 8.87 9.52 3.45
C ALA A 43 9.68 8.29 2.99
N TYR A 44 9.03 7.13 2.89
CA TYR A 44 9.65 5.91 2.36
C TYR A 44 10.04 6.04 0.89
N PHE A 45 9.15 6.57 0.04
CA PHE A 45 9.45 6.79 -1.39
C PHE A 45 10.59 7.79 -1.58
N ALA A 46 10.60 8.90 -0.84
CA ALA A 46 11.70 9.85 -0.86
C ALA A 46 13.03 9.18 -0.44
N TRP A 47 13.00 8.31 0.58
CA TRP A 47 14.17 7.54 0.98
C TRP A 47 14.66 6.62 -0.15
N LEU A 48 13.75 5.85 -0.78
CA LEU A 48 14.08 4.96 -1.88
C LEU A 48 14.68 5.72 -3.08
N ARG A 49 14.08 6.85 -3.44
CA ARG A 49 14.54 7.73 -4.53
C ARG A 49 15.93 8.30 -4.26
N THR A 50 16.20 8.72 -3.02
CA THR A 50 17.50 9.31 -2.65
C THR A 50 18.62 8.28 -2.50
N HIS A 51 18.28 7.01 -2.25
CA HIS A 51 19.25 5.93 -2.01
C HIS A 51 19.40 4.96 -3.19
N SER A 52 18.59 5.08 -4.23
CA SER A 52 18.76 4.34 -5.49
C SER A 52 19.61 5.14 -6.48
N ILE A 53 20.64 4.49 -7.02
CA ILE A 53 21.49 5.06 -8.09
C ILE A 53 20.68 5.24 -9.37
N GLU A 54 19.70 4.36 -9.63
CA GLU A 54 18.86 4.39 -10.84
C GLU A 54 17.86 5.56 -10.83
N LEU A 55 17.55 6.08 -9.64
CA LEU A 55 16.60 7.19 -9.45
C LEU A 55 17.30 8.55 -9.26
N ALA A 56 18.62 8.60 -9.48
CA ALA A 56 19.38 9.82 -9.35
C ALA A 56 18.88 10.92 -10.31
N GLY A 57 18.49 12.07 -9.74
CA GLY A 57 17.98 13.21 -10.51
C GLY A 57 16.48 13.16 -10.82
N ILE A 58 15.75 12.18 -10.28
CA ILE A 58 14.29 12.14 -10.38
C ILE A 58 13.65 13.14 -9.43
N ASP A 59 12.63 13.84 -9.95
CA ASP A 59 11.85 14.86 -9.25
C ASP A 59 11.10 14.28 -8.03
N GLU A 60 11.04 15.06 -6.95
CA GLU A 60 10.28 14.75 -5.73
C GLU A 60 8.78 14.60 -5.99
N GLU A 61 8.25 15.22 -7.05
CA GLU A 61 6.88 15.01 -7.50
C GLU A 61 6.59 13.52 -7.80
N ARG A 62 7.61 12.72 -8.13
CA ARG A 62 7.43 11.27 -8.35
C ARG A 62 7.03 10.50 -7.10
N ASP A 63 7.40 10.95 -5.91
CA ASP A 63 6.97 10.32 -4.66
C ASP A 63 5.44 10.40 -4.54
N SER A 64 4.87 11.55 -4.93
CA SER A 64 3.42 11.76 -4.96
C SER A 64 2.73 10.91 -6.04
N VAL A 65 3.35 10.75 -7.20
CA VAL A 65 2.84 9.88 -8.26
C VAL A 65 2.81 8.42 -7.81
N ALA A 66 3.88 7.94 -7.16
CA ALA A 66 3.98 6.59 -6.62
C ALA A 66 2.86 6.32 -5.61
N TRP A 67 2.60 7.27 -4.71
CA TRP A 67 1.46 7.19 -3.79
C TRP A 67 0.12 7.09 -4.52
N VAL A 68 -0.15 7.98 -5.47
CA VAL A 68 -1.42 8.01 -6.20
C VAL A 68 -1.64 6.70 -6.97
N MET A 69 -0.59 6.12 -7.55
CA MET A 69 -0.68 4.84 -8.26
C MET A 69 -0.94 3.68 -7.30
N LEU A 70 -0.25 3.62 -6.17
CA LEU A 70 -0.52 2.62 -5.13
C LEU A 70 -1.96 2.72 -4.62
N GLU A 71 -2.42 3.93 -4.29
CA GLU A 71 -3.78 4.16 -3.79
C GLU A 71 -4.84 3.74 -4.83
N LYS A 72 -4.60 4.00 -6.11
CA LYS A 72 -5.47 3.52 -7.20
C LYS A 72 -5.52 2.01 -7.29
N GLN A 73 -4.37 1.33 -7.19
CA GLN A 73 -4.31 -0.14 -7.20
C GLN A 73 -5.08 -0.73 -6.02
N LEU A 74 -4.87 -0.21 -4.80
CA LEU A 74 -5.57 -0.66 -3.60
C LEU A 74 -7.09 -0.49 -3.73
N LYS A 75 -7.56 0.65 -4.24
CA LYS A 75 -9.00 0.89 -4.50
C LYS A 75 -9.57 -0.07 -5.54
N ALA A 76 -8.85 -0.30 -6.64
CA ALA A 76 -9.28 -1.22 -7.68
C ALA A 76 -9.38 -2.67 -7.16
N LEU A 77 -8.37 -3.10 -6.39
CA LEU A 77 -8.37 -4.41 -5.76
C LEU A 77 -9.47 -4.54 -4.71
N ALA A 78 -9.72 -3.50 -3.91
CA ALA A 78 -10.79 -3.50 -2.91
C ALA A 78 -12.16 -3.68 -3.58
N ASN A 79 -12.45 -2.91 -4.63
CA ASN A 79 -13.68 -3.07 -5.40
C ASN A 79 -13.82 -4.47 -6.01
N LYS A 80 -12.70 -5.06 -6.47
CA LYS A 80 -12.69 -6.43 -7.00
C LYS A 80 -12.95 -7.46 -5.90
N ALA A 81 -12.36 -7.28 -4.72
CA ALA A 81 -12.55 -8.12 -3.55
C ALA A 81 -14.00 -8.07 -3.06
N GLU A 82 -14.60 -6.89 -2.96
CA GLU A 82 -16.00 -6.72 -2.54
C GLU A 82 -16.96 -7.51 -3.45
N ASN A 83 -16.80 -7.38 -4.76
CA ASN A 83 -17.62 -8.10 -5.73
C ASN A 83 -17.32 -9.61 -5.75
N GLY A 84 -16.04 -9.99 -5.67
CA GLY A 84 -15.61 -11.39 -5.73
C GLY A 84 -16.01 -12.19 -4.49
N THR A 85 -15.91 -11.58 -3.31
CA THR A 85 -16.31 -12.20 -2.05
C THR A 85 -17.81 -12.43 -2.00
N PHE A 86 -18.62 -11.47 -2.45
CA PHE A 86 -20.07 -11.66 -2.56
C PHE A 86 -20.44 -12.86 -3.45
N ASP A 87 -19.77 -13.01 -4.60
CA ASP A 87 -19.97 -14.14 -5.50
C ASP A 87 -19.57 -15.48 -4.84
N LEU A 88 -18.42 -15.52 -4.15
CA LEU A 88 -17.93 -16.72 -3.45
C LEU A 88 -18.84 -17.14 -2.29
N VAL A 89 -19.28 -16.21 -1.45
CA VAL A 89 -20.23 -16.45 -0.36
C VAL A 89 -21.50 -17.10 -0.91
N SER A 90 -22.03 -16.57 -2.02
CA SER A 90 -23.25 -17.09 -2.65
C SER A 90 -23.10 -18.50 -3.22
N LYS A 91 -21.94 -18.82 -3.81
CA LYS A 91 -21.70 -20.11 -4.50
C LYS A 91 -21.26 -21.22 -3.55
N LEU A 92 -20.41 -20.88 -2.59
CA LEU A 92 -19.75 -21.84 -1.71
C LEU A 92 -20.44 -21.99 -0.35
N HIS A 93 -21.49 -21.19 -0.08
CA HIS A 93 -22.20 -21.19 1.20
C HIS A 93 -21.26 -20.99 2.39
N LEU A 94 -20.24 -20.14 2.21
CA LEU A 94 -19.27 -19.75 3.23
C LEU A 94 -19.67 -18.40 3.80
N GLU A 95 -19.27 -18.12 5.03
CA GLU A 95 -19.37 -16.77 5.58
C GLU A 95 -18.26 -15.88 5.03
N GLU A 96 -18.55 -14.59 4.83
CA GLU A 96 -17.55 -13.59 4.44
C GLU A 96 -16.35 -13.54 5.40
N SER A 97 -16.61 -13.80 6.70
CA SER A 97 -15.60 -13.88 7.76
C SER A 97 -14.51 -14.94 7.51
N GLN A 98 -14.80 -15.94 6.67
CA GLN A 98 -13.90 -17.05 6.35
C GLN A 98 -12.99 -16.73 5.14
N ILE A 99 -13.22 -15.60 4.45
CA ILE A 99 -12.46 -15.21 3.27
C ILE A 99 -11.39 -14.19 3.67
N GLN A 100 -10.13 -14.60 3.54
CA GLN A 100 -8.96 -13.76 3.80
C GLN A 100 -8.26 -13.44 2.48
N ILE A 101 -7.96 -12.15 2.26
CA ILE A 101 -7.25 -11.69 1.07
C ILE A 101 -5.94 -11.05 1.55
N HIS A 102 -4.82 -11.59 1.07
CA HIS A 102 -3.49 -11.10 1.36
C HIS A 102 -2.90 -10.46 0.11
N LEU A 103 -2.42 -9.22 0.26
CA LEU A 103 -1.74 -8.48 -0.79
C LEU A 103 -0.23 -8.67 -0.66
N ASN A 104 0.43 -8.84 -1.80
CA ASN A 104 1.88 -8.76 -1.89
C ASN A 104 2.28 -7.40 -2.48
N PHE A 105 3.27 -6.76 -1.86
CA PHE A 105 3.80 -5.47 -2.29
C PHE A 105 5.23 -5.63 -2.79
N SER A 106 5.50 -5.08 -3.97
CA SER A 106 6.83 -5.06 -4.57
C SER A 106 7.12 -3.68 -5.11
N TYR A 107 8.30 -3.15 -4.80
CA TYR A 107 8.75 -1.86 -5.30
C TYR A 107 9.60 -2.06 -6.56
N ASP A 108 9.29 -1.28 -7.60
CA ASP A 108 10.03 -1.20 -8.86
C ASP A 108 10.89 0.06 -8.82
N ASP A 109 12.19 -0.17 -8.77
CA ASP A 109 13.23 0.85 -8.68
C ASP A 109 13.53 1.55 -10.00
N GLU A 110 13.16 0.98 -11.14
CA GLU A 110 13.28 1.65 -12.44
C GLU A 110 12.14 2.66 -12.65
N GLN A 111 10.93 2.30 -12.21
CA GLN A 111 9.72 3.10 -12.45
C GLN A 111 9.31 3.96 -11.26
N HIS A 112 9.90 3.74 -10.08
CA HIS A 112 9.54 4.39 -8.82
C HIS A 112 8.06 4.19 -8.48
N ILE A 113 7.60 2.94 -8.51
CA ILE A 113 6.21 2.57 -8.20
C ILE A 113 6.14 1.31 -7.35
N VAL A 114 5.02 1.12 -6.67
CA VAL A 114 4.72 -0.12 -5.94
C VAL A 114 3.70 -0.91 -6.74
N TYR A 115 4.03 -2.14 -7.10
CA TYR A 115 3.07 -3.11 -7.62
C TYR A 115 2.40 -3.87 -6.48
N VAL A 116 1.12 -4.15 -6.68
CA VAL A 116 0.29 -4.92 -5.75
C VAL A 116 -0.33 -6.12 -6.46
N SER A 117 -0.12 -7.32 -5.91
CA SER A 117 -0.67 -8.59 -6.43
C SER A 117 -1.38 -9.41 -5.37
#